data_AF-A0A7S1C9I1-F1
#
_entry.id   AF-A0A7S1C9I1-F1
#
_cell.length_a   1.000
_cell.length_b   1.000
_cell.length_c   1.000
_cell.angle_alpha   90.00
_cell.angle_beta   90.00
_cell.angle_gamma   90.00
#
_symmetry.space_group_name_H-M   'P 1'
#
loop_
_entity.id
_entity.type
_entity.pdbx_description
1 polymer ?
#
loop_
_entity_poly.entity_id
_entity_poly.type
_entity_poly.pdbx_seq_one_letter_code
_entity_poly.pdbx_strand_id
1 'polypeptide(L)'
;RPADARQRSHSAAWHSKNREPSKRGRRFKLDDCRIWMRLVFTAFREEGLLDHAPFARWFKGFIGHFIRVYEFTAPPYADESFEWSANAENIDLYLRRGRAMLDVIDVG
;
A
#
# COMPACT_ATOMS: atom_id res chain seq x y z
N ARG A 1 9.99 -23.58 -1.32
CA ARG A 1 10.42 -22.34 -0.61
C ARG A 1 10.88 -22.74 0.79
N PRO A 2 12.01 -22.24 1.31
CA PRO A 2 12.42 -22.50 2.70
C PRO A 2 11.30 -22.13 3.69
N ALA A 3 11.15 -22.88 4.78
CA ALA A 3 10.01 -22.80 5.69
C ALA A 3 9.76 -21.38 6.27
N ASP A 4 10.83 -20.59 6.46
CA ASP A 4 10.81 -19.27 7.09
C ASP A 4 11.05 -18.11 6.10
N ALA A 5 11.09 -18.38 4.79
CA ALA A 5 11.51 -17.38 3.81
C ALA A 5 10.63 -16.13 3.80
N ARG A 6 9.33 -16.24 4.14
CA ARG A 6 8.45 -15.07 4.32
C ARG A 6 8.86 -14.22 5.52
N GLN A 7 9.11 -14.88 6.66
CA GLN A 7 9.52 -14.20 7.88
C GLN A 7 10.88 -13.52 7.71
N ARG A 8 11.82 -14.17 7.02
CA ARG A 8 13.12 -13.59 6.67
C ARG A 8 13.00 -12.38 5.77
N SER A 9 12.20 -12.46 4.70
CA SER A 9 11.96 -11.31 3.81
C SER A 9 11.34 -10.12 4.56
N HIS A 10 10.36 -10.36 5.42
CA HIS A 10 9.76 -9.31 6.25
C HIS A 10 10.75 -8.70 7.23
N SER A 11 11.52 -9.53 7.94
CA SER A 11 12.55 -9.05 8.86
C SER A 11 13.60 -8.18 8.14
N ALA A 12 14.04 -8.60 6.96
CA ALA A 12 14.96 -7.82 6.14
C ALA A 12 14.37 -6.47 5.72
N ALA A 13 13.08 -6.43 5.36
CA ALA A 13 12.40 -5.19 5.04
C ALA A 13 12.30 -4.26 6.28
N TRP A 14 11.93 -4.80 7.45
CA TRP A 14 11.76 -4.00 8.66
C TRP A 14 13.07 -3.36 9.12
N HIS A 15 14.18 -4.09 9.03
CA HIS A 15 15.50 -3.65 9.48
C HIS A 15 16.37 -3.03 8.36
N SER A 16 15.80 -2.80 7.18
CA SER A 16 16.54 -2.28 6.03
C SER A 16 17.20 -0.93 6.34
N LYS A 17 18.47 -0.79 5.96
CA LYS A 17 19.22 0.48 6.03
C LYS A 17 18.62 1.59 5.15
N ASN A 18 17.78 1.22 4.19
CA ASN A 18 17.11 2.19 3.32
C ASN A 18 15.90 2.85 4.00
N ARG A 19 15.47 2.35 5.17
CA ARG A 19 14.43 3.01 5.98
C ARG A 19 15.03 4.13 6.80
N GLU A 20 14.19 5.13 7.08
CA GLU A 20 14.47 6.18 8.05
C GLU A 20 14.95 5.57 9.38
N PRO A 21 16.05 6.05 9.98
CA PRO A 21 16.61 5.48 11.21
C PRO A 21 15.58 5.29 12.33
N SER A 22 14.67 6.26 12.51
CA SER A 22 13.63 6.23 13.55
C SER A 22 12.58 5.13 13.36
N LYS A 23 12.43 4.61 12.13
CA LYS A 23 11.41 3.62 11.72
C LYS A 23 11.97 2.21 11.55
N ARG A 24 13.29 2.02 11.59
CA ARG A 24 13.92 0.68 11.45
C ARG A 24 13.48 -0.25 12.59
N GLY A 25 13.26 -1.52 12.25
CA GLY A 25 12.75 -2.55 13.17
C GLY A 25 11.24 -2.50 13.41
N ARG A 26 10.56 -1.40 13.08
CA ARG A 26 9.09 -1.32 13.19
C ARG A 26 8.42 -2.17 12.10
N ARG A 27 7.41 -2.94 12.49
CA ARG A 27 6.54 -3.65 11.53
C ARG A 27 5.68 -2.65 10.78
N PHE A 28 5.23 -3.02 9.59
CA PHE A 28 4.21 -2.28 8.85
C PHE A 28 2.93 -2.18 9.68
N LYS A 29 2.35 -0.99 9.70
CA LYS A 29 1.09 -0.66 10.37
C LYS A 29 0.00 -0.43 9.34
N LEU A 30 -1.21 -0.18 9.82
CA LEU A 30 -2.40 -0.05 8.97
C LEU A 30 -2.26 1.12 8.00
N ASP A 31 -1.76 2.26 8.49
CA ASP A 31 -1.44 3.44 7.68
C ASP A 31 -0.44 3.12 6.57
N ASP A 32 0.68 2.44 6.88
CA ASP A 32 1.66 2.03 5.88
C ASP A 32 1.01 1.15 4.80
N CYS A 33 0.13 0.23 5.20
CA CYS A 33 -0.55 -0.68 4.27
C CYS A 33 -1.54 0.06 3.36
N ARG A 34 -2.29 1.02 3.90
CA ARG A 34 -3.22 1.87 3.14
C ARG A 34 -2.46 2.75 2.15
N ILE A 35 -1.37 3.39 2.59
CA ILE A 35 -0.48 4.18 1.72
C ILE A 35 0.06 3.30 0.58
N TRP A 36 0.56 2.10 0.92
CA TRP A 36 1.10 1.19 -0.08
C TRP A 36 0.05 0.77 -1.13
N MET A 37 -1.16 0.41 -0.72
CA MET A 37 -2.23 0.06 -1.66
C MET A 37 -2.58 1.22 -2.60
N ARG A 38 -2.72 2.44 -2.07
CA ARG A 38 -2.99 3.65 -2.86
C ARG A 38 -1.90 3.89 -3.90
N LEU A 39 -0.63 3.84 -3.51
CA LEU A 39 0.51 4.02 -4.42
C LEU A 39 0.55 2.96 -5.52
N VAL A 40 0.28 1.69 -5.18
CA VAL A 40 0.23 0.60 -6.17
C VAL A 40 -0.90 0.80 -7.16
N PHE A 41 -2.12 1.14 -6.69
CA PHE A 41 -3.24 1.38 -7.59
C PHE A 41 -3.03 2.62 -8.47
N THR A 42 -2.45 3.71 -7.93
CA THR A 42 -2.08 4.89 -8.70
C THR A 42 -1.07 4.53 -9.80
N ALA A 43 0.02 3.82 -9.47
CA ALA A 43 1.01 3.42 -10.47
C ALA A 43 0.41 2.53 -11.57
N PHE A 44 -0.44 1.57 -11.21
CA PHE A 44 -1.09 0.71 -12.20
C PHE A 44 -2.08 1.47 -13.08
N ARG A 45 -2.69 2.54 -12.55
CA ARG A 45 -3.56 3.43 -13.31
C ARG A 45 -2.77 4.28 -14.29
N GLU A 46 -1.65 4.85 -13.86
CA GLU A 46 -0.76 5.66 -14.70
C GLU A 46 -0.21 4.86 -15.90
N GLU A 47 0.03 3.56 -15.71
CA GLU A 47 0.46 2.65 -16.77
C GLU A 47 -0.70 2.08 -17.62
N GLY A 48 -1.95 2.52 -17.40
CA GLY A 48 -3.14 2.05 -18.14
C GLY A 48 -3.55 0.60 -17.87
N LEU A 49 -2.91 -0.09 -16.91
CA LEU A 49 -3.18 -1.49 -16.61
C LEU A 49 -4.60 -1.70 -16.06
N LEU A 50 -5.15 -0.70 -15.37
CA LEU A 50 -6.48 -0.76 -14.78
C LEU A 50 -7.62 -0.47 -15.77
N ASP A 51 -7.32 -0.11 -17.02
CA ASP A 51 -8.34 0.11 -18.06
C ASP A 51 -9.01 -1.20 -18.49
N HIS A 52 -8.33 -2.32 -18.31
CA HIS A 52 -8.90 -3.65 -18.52
C HIS A 52 -9.71 -4.12 -17.29
N ALA A 53 -11.02 -3.89 -17.31
CA ALA A 53 -11.90 -4.12 -16.16
C ALA A 53 -11.80 -5.52 -15.50
N PRO A 54 -11.69 -6.66 -16.22
CA PRO A 54 -11.48 -7.95 -15.59
C PRO A 54 -10.17 -8.03 -14.79
N PHE A 55 -9.10 -7.44 -15.32
CA PHE A 55 -7.81 -7.38 -14.63
C PHE A 55 -7.90 -6.47 -13.41
N ALA A 56 -8.49 -5.28 -13.53
CA ALA A 56 -8.67 -4.36 -12.41
C ALA A 56 -9.44 -5.00 -11.24
N ARG A 57 -10.50 -5.76 -11.54
CA ARG A 57 -11.29 -6.48 -10.53
C ARG A 57 -10.47 -7.56 -9.83
N TRP A 58 -9.75 -8.37 -10.60
CA TRP A 58 -8.87 -9.40 -10.05
C TRP A 58 -7.75 -8.79 -9.21
N PHE A 59 -7.09 -7.75 -9.73
CA PHE A 59 -5.95 -7.11 -9.11
C PHE A 59 -6.31 -6.43 -7.79
N LYS A 60 -7.45 -5.72 -7.73
CA LYS A 60 -7.99 -5.16 -6.49
C LYS A 60 -8.17 -6.25 -5.41
N GLY A 61 -8.82 -7.36 -5.78
CA GLY A 61 -9.01 -8.50 -4.89
C GLY A 61 -7.68 -9.14 -4.46
N PHE A 62 -6.74 -9.32 -5.39
CA PHE A 62 -5.40 -9.85 -5.13
C PHE A 62 -4.64 -8.99 -4.12
N ILE A 63 -4.61 -7.68 -4.32
CA ILE A 63 -3.95 -6.72 -3.42
C ILE A 63 -4.58 -6.77 -2.02
N GLY A 64 -5.92 -6.81 -1.91
CA GLY A 64 -6.61 -6.94 -0.63
C GLY A 64 -6.27 -8.23 0.12
N HIS A 65 -6.11 -9.36 -0.58
CA HIS A 65 -5.67 -10.60 0.06
C HIS A 65 -4.19 -10.56 0.44
N PHE A 66 -3.35 -9.98 -0.42
CA PHE A 66 -1.92 -9.91 -0.21
C PHE A 66 -1.56 -8.99 0.94
N ILE A 67 -2.21 -7.83 1.09
CA ILE A 67 -1.87 -6.86 2.13
C ILE A 67 -2.08 -7.41 3.55
N ARG A 68 -3.02 -8.35 3.72
CA ARG A 68 -3.28 -9.07 4.98
C ARG A 68 -2.04 -9.71 5.60
N VAL A 69 -1.05 -10.02 4.76
CA VAL A 69 0.23 -10.61 5.17
C VAL A 69 1.06 -9.68 6.05
N TYR A 70 0.87 -8.37 5.90
CA TYR A 70 1.58 -7.32 6.62
C TYR A 70 0.78 -6.84 7.83
N GLU A 71 -0.52 -6.58 7.65
CA GLU A 71 -1.42 -6.10 8.69
C GLU A 71 -2.81 -6.70 8.45
N PHE A 72 -3.38 -7.31 9.48
CA PHE A 72 -4.57 -8.16 9.35
C PHE A 72 -5.85 -7.36 9.08
N THR A 73 -5.93 -6.12 9.56
CA THR A 73 -7.08 -5.22 9.44
C THR A 73 -7.05 -4.34 8.18
N ALA A 74 -5.99 -4.42 7.37
CA ALA A 74 -5.84 -3.69 6.12
C ALA A 74 -6.80 -4.09 4.97
N PRO A 75 -7.21 -5.37 4.78
CA PRO A 75 -7.99 -5.78 3.61
C PRO A 75 -9.29 -5.00 3.34
N PRO A 76 -10.11 -4.62 4.34
CA PRO A 76 -11.30 -3.79 4.13
C PRO A 76 -11.03 -2.45 3.43
N TYR A 77 -9.81 -1.93 3.47
CA TYR A 77 -9.44 -0.65 2.86
C TYR A 77 -9.02 -0.76 1.38
N ALA A 78 -9.07 -1.96 0.78
CA ALA A 78 -8.69 -2.15 -0.62
C ALA A 78 -9.62 -1.39 -1.58
N ASP A 79 -10.93 -1.43 -1.34
CA ASP A 79 -11.92 -0.69 -2.14
C ASP A 79 -11.72 0.82 -2.01
N GLU A 80 -11.63 1.33 -0.78
CA GLU A 80 -11.36 2.75 -0.52
C GLU A 80 -10.06 3.21 -1.19
N SER A 81 -8.97 2.42 -1.08
CA SER A 81 -7.68 2.76 -1.68
C SER A 81 -7.73 2.75 -3.21
N PHE A 82 -8.52 1.84 -3.79
CA PHE A 82 -8.72 1.77 -5.24
C PHE A 82 -9.47 2.99 -5.74
N GLU A 83 -10.56 3.39 -5.08
CA GLU A 83 -11.32 4.61 -5.42
C GLU A 83 -10.50 5.88 -5.17
N TRP A 84 -9.72 5.93 -4.09
CA TRP A 84 -8.83 7.05 -3.80
C TRP A 84 -7.87 7.30 -4.96
N SER A 85 -7.30 6.24 -5.53
CA SER A 85 -6.37 6.32 -6.68
C SER A 85 -7.02 6.79 -7.99
N ALA A 86 -8.34 6.72 -8.10
CA ALA A 86 -9.09 7.14 -9.29
C ALA A 86 -9.43 8.64 -9.28
N ASN A 87 -9.35 9.28 -8.11
CA ASN A 87 -9.72 10.67 -7.93
C ASN A 87 -8.51 11.59 -8.17
N ALA A 88 -8.57 12.41 -9.23
CA ALA A 88 -7.51 13.34 -9.60
C ALA A 88 -7.21 14.39 -8.51
N GLU A 89 -8.21 14.82 -7.73
CA GLU A 89 -8.01 15.78 -6.63
C GLU A 89 -7.18 15.17 -5.50
N ASN A 90 -7.39 13.88 -5.21
CA ASN A 90 -6.58 13.16 -4.22
C ASN A 90 -5.11 13.09 -4.64
N ILE A 91 -4.86 12.79 -5.92
CA ILE A 91 -3.50 12.73 -6.47
C ILE A 91 -2.83 14.11 -6.43
N ASP A 92 -3.54 15.16 -6.87
CA ASP A 92 -3.04 16.53 -6.81
C ASP A 92 -2.74 16.97 -5.37
N LEU A 93 -3.64 16.68 -4.42
CA LEU A 93 -3.43 17.00 -3.01
C LEU A 93 -2.23 16.25 -2.42
N TYR A 94 -2.06 14.97 -2.76
CA TYR A 94 -0.89 14.17 -2.39
C TYR A 94 0.40 14.80 -2.91
N LEU A 95 0.45 15.21 -4.17
CA LEU A 95 1.61 15.87 -4.77
C LEU A 95 1.91 17.22 -4.11
N ARG A 96 0.89 18.07 -3.91
CA ARG A 96 1.03 19.39 -3.25
C ARG A 96 1.49 19.28 -1.80
N ARG A 97 1.15 18.20 -1.10
CA ARG A 97 1.58 17.92 0.29
C ARG A 97 2.95 17.26 0.39
N GLY A 98 3.77 17.32 -0.66
CA GLY A 98 5.09 16.70 -0.65
C GLY A 98 5.02 15.19 -0.52
N ARG A 99 3.98 14.56 -1.11
CA ARG A 99 3.74 13.11 -1.10
C ARG A 99 3.33 12.54 0.27
N ALA A 100 2.65 13.33 1.09
CA ALA A 100 2.06 12.88 2.36
C ALA A 100 0.55 12.62 2.21
N MET A 101 0.08 11.47 2.70
CA MET A 101 -1.35 11.11 2.78
C MET A 101 -1.89 11.37 4.19
N LEU A 102 -2.12 12.64 4.52
CA LEU A 102 -2.55 13.07 5.87
C LEU A 102 -3.94 12.57 6.28
N ASP A 103 -4.73 12.05 5.34
CA ASP A 103 -6.00 11.38 5.60
C ASP A 103 -5.83 9.90 6.01
N VAL A 104 -4.58 9.43 6.08
CA VAL A 104 -4.20 8.06 6.49
C VAL A 104 -3.20 8.09 7.64
N ILE A 105 -2.22 8.99 7.59
CA ILE A 105 -1.23 9.21 8.66
C ILE A 105 -1.95 9.79 9.89
N ASP A 106 -1.62 9.30 11.09
CA ASP A 106 -2.17 9.74 12.38
C ASP A 106 -3.67 9.51 12.61
N VAL A 107 -4.31 8.62 11.83
CA VAL A 107 -5.71 8.19 12.03
C VAL A 107 -5.81 7.02 13.04
N GLY A 108 -4.86 6.90 13.97
CA GLY A 108 -4.82 5.85 15.00
C GLY A 108 -3.72 6.03 16.03
#